data_AF-A0A7K4F9N9-F1
#
_entry.id   AF-A0A7K4F9N9-F1
#
_cell.length_a   1.000
_cell.length_b   1.000
_cell.length_c   1.000
_cell.angle_alpha   90.00
_cell.angle_beta   90.00
_cell.angle_gamma   90.00
#
_symmetry.space_group_name_H-M   'P 1'
#
loop_
_entity.id
_entity.type
_entity.pdbx_description
1 polymer ?
#
loop_
_entity_poly.entity_id
_entity_poly.type
_entity_poly.pdbx_seq_one_letter_code
_entity_poly.pdbx_strand_id
1 'polypeptide(L)'
;MYKHKLTLEKIKNELINFGLTKSQAKVFIYLGKYGSKTASEIAKALQLPRTETYHLVNSLQNMGLVEAELSHPTKYSAMDMKEAVSTLVKQEQDRIDVLANKEESLSEMWKEIPFFAVETDESKTEKMQLLHGNGPITNKIKEMIDSSSEDFKIYGSVSDLLRMYHSDVFDWIECSPTALKIVVS
;
A
#
# COMPACT_ATOMS: atom_id res chain seq x y z
N MET A 1 9.75 -3.51 -34.58
CA MET A 1 8.72 -4.26 -33.80
C MET A 1 9.12 -4.55 -32.34
N TYR A 2 10.39 -4.85 -32.02
CA TYR A 2 10.80 -5.25 -30.66
C TYR A 2 10.61 -4.16 -29.58
N LYS A 3 10.85 -2.89 -29.93
CA LYS A 3 10.76 -1.75 -28.99
C LYS A 3 9.35 -1.53 -28.41
N HIS A 4 8.31 -1.63 -29.24
CA HIS A 4 6.92 -1.42 -28.79
C HIS A 4 6.41 -2.54 -27.88
N LYS A 5 6.83 -3.79 -28.11
CA LYS A 5 6.47 -4.92 -27.25
C LYS A 5 7.04 -4.75 -25.83
N LEU A 6 8.30 -4.31 -25.73
CA LEU A 6 8.95 -4.01 -24.46
C LEU A 6 8.25 -2.86 -23.72
N THR A 7 7.88 -1.79 -24.42
CA THR A 7 7.14 -0.67 -23.81
C THR A 7 5.77 -1.11 -23.29
N LEU A 8 5.06 -1.98 -24.03
CA LEU A 8 3.73 -2.45 -23.63
C LEU A 8 3.81 -3.39 -22.41
N GLU A 9 4.85 -4.22 -22.33
CA GLU A 9 5.16 -5.01 -21.14
C GLU A 9 5.48 -4.13 -19.92
N LYS A 10 6.24 -3.05 -20.11
CA LYS A 10 6.50 -2.07 -19.03
C LYS A 10 5.21 -1.42 -18.54
N ILE A 11 4.37 -0.92 -19.46
CA ILE A 11 3.07 -0.31 -19.10
C ILE A 11 2.20 -1.29 -18.32
N LYS A 12 2.14 -2.55 -18.77
CA LYS A 12 1.38 -3.60 -18.06
C LYS A 12 1.91 -3.80 -16.63
N ASN A 13 3.22 -3.82 -16.43
CA ASN A 13 3.81 -3.98 -15.10
C ASN A 13 3.53 -2.78 -14.21
N GLU A 14 3.61 -1.56 -14.74
CA GLU A 14 3.23 -0.37 -13.97
C GLU A 14 1.76 -0.41 -13.55
N LEU A 15 0.84 -0.76 -14.45
CA LEU A 15 -0.58 -0.90 -14.09
C LEU A 15 -0.81 -1.95 -12.99
N ILE A 16 0.01 -3.01 -12.96
CA ILE A 16 -0.03 -4.01 -11.88
C ILE A 16 0.43 -3.41 -10.56
N ASN A 17 1.48 -2.58 -10.57
CA ASN A 17 1.95 -1.87 -9.39
C ASN A 17 0.91 -0.87 -8.85
N PHE A 18 0.09 -0.29 -9.73
CA PHE A 18 -1.06 0.54 -9.36
C PHE A 18 -2.30 -0.25 -8.87
N GLY A 19 -2.19 -1.57 -8.73
CA GLY A 19 -3.24 -2.40 -8.12
C GLY A 19 -4.09 -3.23 -9.07
N LEU A 20 -3.85 -3.20 -10.39
CA LEU A 20 -4.56 -4.07 -11.33
C LEU A 20 -4.00 -5.50 -11.33
N THR A 21 -4.87 -6.48 -11.56
CA THR A 21 -4.43 -7.83 -11.90
C THR A 21 -3.86 -7.91 -13.31
N LYS A 22 -3.06 -8.95 -13.58
CA LYS A 22 -2.50 -9.22 -14.92
C LYS A 22 -3.57 -9.28 -16.02
N SER A 23 -4.73 -9.87 -15.73
CA SER A 23 -5.83 -9.99 -16.68
C SER A 23 -6.53 -8.66 -16.91
N GLN A 24 -6.79 -7.88 -15.85
CA GLN A 24 -7.36 -6.54 -15.95
C GLN A 24 -6.46 -5.59 -16.76
N ALA A 25 -5.15 -5.57 -16.49
CA ALA A 25 -4.21 -4.73 -17.23
C ALA A 25 -4.20 -5.07 -18.73
N LYS A 26 -4.28 -6.35 -19.10
CA LYS A 26 -4.37 -6.78 -20.51
C LYS A 26 -5.66 -6.27 -21.17
N VAL A 27 -6.80 -6.42 -20.51
CA VAL A 27 -8.10 -5.96 -21.03
C VAL A 27 -8.11 -4.44 -21.19
N PHE A 28 -7.61 -3.71 -20.20
CA PHE A 28 -7.53 -2.25 -20.24
C PHE A 28 -6.64 -1.75 -21.38
N ILE A 29 -5.43 -2.31 -21.54
CA ILE A 29 -4.52 -1.94 -22.64
C ILE A 29 -5.15 -2.26 -24.00
N TYR A 30 -5.84 -3.40 -24.12
CA TYR A 30 -6.53 -3.77 -25.35
C TYR A 30 -7.62 -2.75 -25.70
N LEU A 31 -8.49 -2.40 -24.77
CA LEU A 31 -9.53 -1.40 -24.98
C LEU A 31 -8.94 -0.01 -25.29
N GLY A 32 -7.87 0.40 -24.60
CA GLY A 32 -7.23 1.69 -24.82
C GLY A 32 -6.48 1.82 -26.15
N LYS A 33 -6.08 0.72 -26.78
CA LYS A 33 -5.38 0.74 -28.09
C LYS A 33 -6.24 0.34 -29.28
N TYR A 34 -7.24 -0.51 -29.07
CA TYR A 34 -8.13 -1.01 -30.12
C TYR A 34 -9.53 -0.38 -30.09
N GLY A 35 -9.77 0.54 -29.17
CA GLY A 35 -11.00 1.30 -29.03
C GLY A 35 -12.14 0.49 -28.41
N SER A 36 -13.35 1.04 -28.56
CA SER A 36 -14.56 0.47 -27.98
C SER A 36 -14.88 -0.92 -28.56
N LYS A 37 -15.07 -1.92 -27.69
CA LYS A 37 -15.30 -3.33 -28.06
C LYS A 37 -16.33 -3.99 -27.15
N THR A 38 -17.02 -4.99 -27.68
CA THR A 38 -17.94 -5.84 -26.92
C THR A 38 -17.16 -6.87 -26.09
N ALA A 39 -17.72 -7.34 -24.98
CA ALA A 39 -17.12 -8.42 -24.19
C ALA A 39 -16.81 -9.68 -25.03
N SER A 40 -17.65 -9.99 -26.02
CA SER A 40 -17.42 -11.12 -26.93
C SER A 40 -16.20 -10.92 -27.84
N GLU A 41 -15.95 -9.69 -28.32
CA GLU A 41 -14.75 -9.38 -29.11
C GLU A 41 -13.49 -9.41 -28.25
N ILE A 42 -13.55 -8.89 -27.03
CA ILE A 42 -12.44 -8.93 -26.07
C ILE A 42 -12.06 -10.38 -25.75
N ALA A 43 -13.07 -11.22 -25.45
CA ALA A 43 -12.87 -12.64 -25.15
C ALA A 43 -12.16 -13.37 -26.30
N LYS A 44 -12.58 -13.11 -27.55
CA LYS A 44 -11.94 -13.69 -28.74
C LYS A 44 -10.52 -13.17 -28.95
N ALA A 45 -10.31 -11.87 -28.84
CA ALA A 45 -9.02 -11.24 -29.11
C ALA A 45 -7.95 -11.62 -28.07
N LEU A 46 -8.33 -11.72 -26.80
CA LEU A 46 -7.44 -12.06 -25.70
C LEU A 46 -7.45 -13.55 -25.33
N GLN A 47 -8.22 -14.37 -26.07
CA GLN A 47 -8.39 -15.81 -25.82
C GLN A 47 -8.82 -16.10 -24.37
N LEU A 48 -9.72 -15.28 -23.83
CA LEU A 48 -10.23 -15.41 -22.48
C LEU A 48 -11.60 -16.12 -22.49
N PRO A 49 -11.93 -16.89 -21.43
CA PRO A 49 -13.28 -17.39 -21.22
C PRO A 49 -14.31 -16.26 -21.23
N ARG A 50 -15.48 -16.47 -21.84
CA ARG A 50 -16.53 -15.44 -21.91
C ARG A 50 -16.97 -14.96 -20.53
N THR A 51 -17.22 -15.89 -19.61
CA THR A 51 -17.62 -15.58 -18.23
C THR A 51 -16.58 -14.72 -17.53
N GLU A 52 -15.30 -15.10 -17.61
CA GLU A 52 -14.19 -14.32 -17.03
C GLU A 52 -14.09 -12.93 -17.66
N THR A 53 -14.29 -12.80 -18.97
CA THR A 53 -14.24 -11.50 -19.65
C THR A 53 -15.30 -10.53 -19.13
N TYR A 54 -16.53 -10.99 -18.92
CA TYR A 54 -17.57 -10.15 -18.30
C TYR A 54 -17.19 -9.73 -16.88
N HIS A 55 -16.64 -10.64 -16.06
CA HIS A 55 -16.17 -10.28 -14.73
C HIS A 55 -15.05 -9.24 -14.76
N LEU A 56 -14.07 -9.40 -15.66
CA LEU A 56 -12.95 -8.47 -15.78
C LEU A 56 -13.41 -7.08 -16.21
N VAL A 57 -14.28 -7.01 -17.22
CA VAL A 57 -14.77 -5.73 -17.73
C VAL A 57 -15.69 -5.04 -16.73
N ASN A 58 -16.58 -5.77 -16.06
CA ASN A 58 -17.42 -5.21 -14.98
C ASN A 58 -16.58 -4.76 -13.79
N SER A 59 -15.52 -5.50 -13.44
CA SER A 59 -14.59 -5.09 -12.38
C SER A 59 -13.84 -3.81 -12.75
N LEU A 60 -13.37 -3.69 -13.99
CA LEU A 60 -12.77 -2.45 -14.52
C LEU A 60 -13.76 -1.28 -14.55
N GLN A 61 -15.02 -1.56 -14.86
CA GLN A 61 -16.09 -0.56 -14.82
C GLN A 61 -16.38 -0.08 -13.39
N ASN A 62 -16.44 -0.99 -12.42
CA ASN A 62 -16.63 -0.63 -11.01
C ASN A 62 -15.46 0.18 -10.44
N MET A 63 -14.25 -0.03 -10.97
CA MET A 63 -13.08 0.79 -10.67
C MET A 63 -13.07 2.14 -11.42
N GLY A 64 -14.05 2.40 -12.29
CA GLY A 64 -14.12 3.63 -13.09
C GLY A 64 -13.06 3.73 -14.19
N LEU A 65 -12.47 2.61 -14.60
CA LEU A 65 -11.43 2.57 -15.64
C LEU A 65 -11.99 2.31 -17.04
N VAL A 66 -13.19 1.73 -17.10
CA VAL A 66 -13.88 1.37 -18.34
C VAL A 66 -15.31 1.86 -18.27
N GLU A 67 -15.79 2.42 -19.36
CA GLU A 67 -17.17 2.86 -19.51
C GLU A 67 -17.94 1.83 -20.36
N ALA A 68 -19.19 1.57 -19.99
CA ALA A 68 -20.10 0.75 -20.77
C ALA A 68 -21.07 1.65 -21.52
N GLU A 69 -21.02 1.60 -22.85
CA GLU A 69 -21.98 2.25 -23.72
C GLU A 69 -23.23 1.37 -23.84
N LEU A 70 -24.41 1.98 -23.64
CA LEU A 70 -25.71 1.29 -23.67
C LEU A 70 -26.13 0.98 -25.12
N SER A 71 -25.34 0.15 -25.79
CA SER A 71 -25.61 -0.39 -27.12
C SER A 71 -26.05 -1.86 -27.04
N HIS A 72 -26.66 -2.36 -28.11
CA HIS A 72 -26.97 -3.78 -28.25
C HIS A 72 -26.14 -4.40 -29.38
N PRO A 73 -25.11 -5.22 -29.09
CA PRO A 73 -24.58 -5.60 -27.76
C PRO A 73 -23.78 -4.47 -27.07
N THR A 74 -23.66 -4.55 -25.74
CA THR A 74 -22.96 -3.55 -24.90
C THR A 74 -21.49 -3.44 -25.32
N LYS A 75 -21.04 -2.21 -25.53
CA LYS A 75 -19.66 -1.91 -25.86
C LYS A 75 -18.96 -1.28 -24.67
N TYR A 76 -17.67 -1.52 -24.57
CA TYR A 76 -16.83 -1.06 -23.49
C TYR A 76 -15.67 -0.26 -24.04
N SER A 77 -15.42 0.92 -23.48
CA SER A 77 -14.30 1.80 -23.82
C SER A 77 -13.43 2.04 -22.60
N ALA A 78 -12.11 1.96 -22.76
CA ALA A 78 -11.19 2.37 -21.72
C ALA A 78 -11.10 3.90 -21.66
N MET A 79 -11.03 4.43 -20.45
CA MET A 79 -10.70 5.83 -20.19
C MET A 79 -9.26 6.14 -20.64
N ASP A 80 -8.92 7.42 -20.78
CA ASP A 80 -7.55 7.83 -21.10
C ASP A 80 -6.56 7.34 -20.02
N MET A 81 -5.34 7.00 -20.44
CA MET A 81 -4.31 6.46 -19.55
C MET A 81 -3.98 7.43 -18.39
N LYS A 82 -3.95 8.74 -18.66
CA LYS A 82 -3.63 9.74 -17.63
C LYS A 82 -4.70 9.77 -16.55
N GLU A 83 -5.97 9.77 -16.95
CA GLU A 83 -7.10 9.76 -16.04
C GLU A 83 -7.17 8.43 -15.28
N ALA A 84 -6.90 7.31 -15.94
CA ALA A 84 -6.87 5.99 -15.31
C ALA A 84 -5.85 5.91 -14.16
N VAL A 85 -4.64 6.40 -14.40
CA VAL A 85 -3.61 6.45 -13.35
C VAL A 85 -4.03 7.39 -12.22
N SER A 86 -4.62 8.55 -12.53
CA SER A 86 -5.12 9.48 -11.50
C SER A 86 -6.22 8.86 -10.64
N THR A 87 -7.15 8.12 -11.25
CA THR A 87 -8.23 7.41 -10.55
C THR A 87 -7.68 6.33 -9.63
N LEU A 88 -6.68 5.56 -10.10
CA LEU A 88 -6.04 4.52 -9.28
C LEU A 88 -5.30 5.09 -8.07
N VAL A 89 -4.53 6.16 -8.27
CA VAL A 89 -3.84 6.84 -7.17
C VAL A 89 -4.84 7.36 -6.14
N LYS A 90 -5.94 7.97 -6.58
CA LYS A 90 -6.99 8.47 -5.69
C LYS A 90 -7.65 7.34 -4.89
N GLN A 91 -7.97 6.23 -5.55
CA GLN A 91 -8.57 5.06 -4.88
C GLN A 91 -7.65 4.48 -3.80
N GLU A 92 -6.35 4.44 -4.06
CA GLU A 92 -5.39 3.96 -3.05
C GLU A 92 -5.26 4.95 -1.89
N GLN A 93 -5.29 6.27 -2.15
CA GLN A 93 -5.32 7.28 -1.08
C GLN A 93 -6.60 7.15 -0.23
N ASP A 94 -7.77 7.06 -0.86
CA ASP A 94 -9.04 6.89 -0.16
C ASP A 94 -9.02 5.60 0.70
N ARG A 95 -8.37 4.53 0.21
CA ARG A 95 -8.19 3.29 0.96
C ARG A 95 -7.30 3.48 2.18
N ILE A 96 -6.18 4.21 2.04
CA ILE A 96 -5.28 4.54 3.16
C ILE A 96 -6.05 5.32 4.22
N ASP A 97 -6.82 6.34 3.82
CA ASP A 97 -7.60 7.18 4.73
C ASP A 97 -8.67 6.35 5.49
N VAL A 98 -9.35 5.42 4.79
CA VAL A 98 -10.31 4.50 5.43
C VAL A 98 -9.62 3.56 6.42
N LEU A 99 -8.41 3.08 6.11
CA LEU A 99 -7.66 2.21 7.02
C LEU A 99 -7.18 2.98 8.25
N ALA A 100 -6.67 4.20 8.09
CA ALA A 100 -6.27 5.07 9.18
C ALA A 100 -7.43 5.35 10.13
N ASN A 101 -8.61 5.67 9.61
CA ASN A 101 -9.81 5.89 10.43
C ASN A 101 -10.27 4.62 11.19
N LYS A 102 -9.97 3.43 10.67
CA LYS A 102 -10.32 2.16 11.33
C LYS A 102 -9.32 1.75 12.41
N GLU A 103 -8.10 2.29 12.39
CA GLU A 103 -7.06 1.98 13.38
C GLU A 103 -7.51 2.34 14.80
N GLU A 104 -8.09 3.53 14.96
CA GLU A 104 -8.61 4.01 16.24
C GLU A 104 -9.78 3.14 16.73
N SER A 105 -10.78 2.91 15.87
CA SER A 105 -11.94 2.06 16.19
C SER A 105 -11.52 0.63 16.55
N LEU A 106 -10.53 0.05 15.86
CA LEU A 106 -10.04 -1.28 16.17
C LEU A 106 -9.30 -1.33 17.51
N SER A 107 -8.53 -0.28 17.82
CA SER A 107 -7.83 -0.14 19.10
C SER A 107 -8.79 0.00 20.28
N GLU A 108 -9.90 0.72 20.09
CA GLU A 108 -10.97 0.82 21.08
C GLU A 108 -11.67 -0.52 21.32
N MET A 109 -12.11 -1.18 20.24
CA MET A 109 -12.72 -2.51 20.33
C MET A 109 -11.78 -3.53 21.00
N TRP A 110 -10.48 -3.43 20.76
CA TRP A 110 -9.49 -4.30 21.41
C TRP A 110 -9.39 -4.06 22.92
N LYS A 111 -9.51 -2.81 23.39
CA LYS A 111 -9.47 -2.47 24.83
C LYS A 111 -10.69 -2.99 25.60
N GLU A 112 -11.83 -3.17 24.94
CA GLU A 112 -13.05 -3.72 25.55
C GLU A 112 -12.92 -5.21 25.89
N ILE A 113 -11.97 -5.92 25.25
CA ILE A 113 -11.73 -7.32 25.51
C ILE A 113 -10.89 -7.44 26.79
N PRO A 114 -11.42 -8.04 27.87
CA PRO A 114 -10.67 -8.19 29.11
C PRO A 114 -9.49 -9.14 28.90
N PHE A 115 -8.39 -8.89 29.60
CA PHE A 115 -7.29 -9.85 29.66
C PHE A 115 -7.75 -11.13 30.35
N PHE A 116 -7.83 -12.22 29.59
CA PHE A 116 -8.17 -13.55 30.11
C PHE A 116 -6.99 -14.26 30.79
N ALA A 117 -5.84 -13.59 30.90
CA ALA A 117 -4.68 -14.12 31.61
C ALA A 117 -4.94 -14.03 33.12
N VAL A 118 -4.96 -15.19 33.77
CA VAL A 118 -4.83 -15.33 35.23
C VAL A 118 -3.68 -14.43 35.69
N GLU A 119 -3.91 -13.61 36.70
CA GLU A 119 -2.87 -12.86 37.42
C GLU A 119 -1.90 -13.87 38.07
N THR A 120 -0.98 -14.43 37.28
CA THR A 120 0.35 -14.72 37.78
C THR A 120 1.10 -13.39 37.78
N ASP A 121 1.92 -13.18 38.80
CA ASP A 121 2.74 -11.99 39.13
C ASP A 121 3.66 -11.45 38.00
N GLU A 122 3.43 -11.82 36.73
CA GLU A 122 4.27 -11.50 35.57
C GLU A 122 4.05 -10.09 34.99
N SER A 123 3.15 -9.28 35.56
CA SER A 123 2.92 -7.89 35.16
C SER A 123 4.14 -6.97 35.39
N LYS A 124 5.19 -7.47 36.05
CA LYS A 124 6.52 -6.85 36.18
C LYS A 124 7.67 -7.74 35.69
N THR A 125 7.43 -8.60 34.69
CA THR A 125 8.56 -9.30 34.05
C THR A 125 9.19 -8.39 33.01
N GLU A 126 10.46 -8.05 33.20
CA GLU A 126 11.31 -7.45 32.18
C GLU A 126 11.27 -8.33 30.93
N LYS A 127 10.65 -7.84 29.85
CA LYS A 127 10.50 -8.60 28.60
C LYS A 127 11.62 -8.23 27.63
N MET A 128 12.47 -9.19 27.30
CA MET A 128 13.45 -9.03 26.23
C MET A 128 12.78 -9.28 24.88
N GLN A 129 12.85 -8.31 23.97
CA GLN A 129 12.32 -8.40 22.61
C GLN A 129 13.47 -8.52 21.60
N LEU A 130 13.39 -9.48 20.67
CA LEU A 130 14.33 -9.60 19.57
C LEU A 130 13.77 -8.86 18.34
N LEU A 131 14.47 -7.83 17.86
CA LEU A 131 14.08 -7.06 16.68
C LEU A 131 15.03 -7.36 15.52
N HIS A 132 14.47 -7.54 14.33
CA HIS A 132 15.26 -7.83 13.12
C HIS A 132 14.86 -6.91 11.97
N GLY A 133 15.86 -6.32 11.32
CA GLY A 133 15.68 -5.39 10.21
C GLY A 133 15.39 -3.95 10.64
N ASN A 134 15.57 -3.02 9.71
CA ASN A 134 15.57 -1.58 10.02
C ASN A 134 14.19 -1.05 10.46
N GLY A 135 13.10 -1.52 9.84
CA GLY A 135 11.74 -1.02 10.13
C GLY A 135 11.32 -1.25 11.59
N PRO A 136 11.30 -2.51 12.08
CA PRO A 136 10.95 -2.79 13.48
C PRO A 136 11.86 -2.09 14.50
N ILE A 137 13.16 -1.97 14.21
CA ILE A 137 14.12 -1.25 15.07
C ILE A 137 13.77 0.24 15.16
N THR A 138 13.52 0.87 14.01
CA THR A 138 13.19 2.30 13.93
C THR A 138 11.86 2.59 14.62
N ASN A 139 10.85 1.74 14.43
CA ASN A 139 9.57 1.87 15.12
C ASN A 139 9.71 1.73 16.63
N LYS A 140 10.55 0.80 17.11
CA LYS A 140 10.78 0.66 18.55
C LYS A 140 11.51 1.88 19.13
N ILE A 141 12.47 2.43 18.40
CA ILE A 141 13.14 3.69 18.80
C ILE A 141 12.11 4.82 18.93
N LYS A 142 11.18 4.96 17.96
CA LYS A 142 10.10 5.95 18.02
C LYS A 142 9.22 5.76 19.26
N GLU A 143 8.75 4.54 19.50
CA GLU A 143 7.95 4.18 20.69
C GLU A 143 8.70 4.52 22.00
N MET A 144 10.00 4.24 22.06
CA MET A 144 10.85 4.57 23.21
C MET A 144 11.04 6.07 23.42
N ILE A 145 11.11 6.86 22.34
CA ILE A 145 11.18 8.33 22.42
C ILE A 145 9.85 8.90 22.90
N ASP A 146 8.72 8.42 22.35
CA ASP A 146 7.37 8.90 22.69
C ASP A 146 6.98 8.57 24.15
N SER A 147 7.52 7.49 24.71
CA SER A 147 7.26 7.07 26.10
C SER A 147 8.27 7.60 27.13
N SER A 148 9.37 8.20 26.70
CA SER A 148 10.42 8.69 27.60
C SER A 148 10.08 10.06 28.18
N SER A 149 10.30 10.23 29.50
CA SER A 149 10.08 11.50 30.21
C SER A 149 11.39 12.17 30.69
N GLU A 150 12.56 11.58 30.41
CA GLU A 150 13.85 12.04 30.97
C GLU A 150 14.96 12.20 29.91
N ASP A 151 16.03 11.40 30.00
CA ASP A 151 17.21 11.46 29.14
C ASP A 151 17.16 10.34 28.10
N PHE A 152 17.41 10.67 26.83
CA PHE A 152 17.61 9.67 25.78
C PHE A 152 19.10 9.56 25.44
N LYS A 153 19.67 8.36 25.59
CA LYS A 153 21.10 8.10 25.39
C LYS A 153 21.32 7.14 24.23
N ILE A 154 22.08 7.56 23.24
CA ILE A 154 22.42 6.74 22.06
C ILE A 154 23.89 6.34 22.17
N TYR A 155 24.14 5.04 21.99
CA TYR A 155 25.48 4.49 21.83
C TYR A 155 25.54 3.71 20.51
N GLY A 156 26.50 4.03 19.65
CA GLY A 156 26.63 3.35 18.37
C GLY A 156 27.78 3.85 17.50
N SER A 157 27.90 3.29 16.30
CA SER A 157 28.88 3.71 15.32
C SER A 157 28.38 4.92 14.50
N VAL A 158 29.28 5.54 13.75
CA VAL A 158 28.92 6.59 12.77
C VAL A 158 27.89 6.09 11.76
N SER A 159 27.96 4.81 11.37
CA SER A 159 27.01 4.20 10.44
C SER A 159 25.59 4.14 11.02
N ASP A 160 25.48 3.94 12.33
CA ASP A 160 24.18 3.86 13.00
C ASP A 160 23.55 5.25 13.08
N LEU A 161 24.34 6.29 13.39
CA LEU A 161 23.87 7.67 13.37
C LEU A 161 23.40 8.12 11.98
N LEU A 162 24.11 7.74 10.91
CA LEU A 162 23.69 8.02 9.54
C LEU A 162 22.35 7.35 9.21
N ARG A 163 22.14 6.11 9.67
CA ARG A 163 20.85 5.43 9.49
C ARG A 163 19.73 6.16 10.23
N MET A 164 20.00 6.59 11.47
CA MET A 164 19.05 7.33 12.30
C MET A 164 18.68 8.69 11.69
N TYR A 165 19.65 9.36 11.05
CA TYR A 165 19.43 10.61 10.33
C TYR A 165 18.51 10.42 9.12
N HIS A 166 18.69 9.33 8.37
CA HIS A 166 17.82 9.01 7.22
C HIS A 166 16.45 8.45 7.60
N SER A 167 16.20 8.22 8.89
CA SER A 167 14.93 7.72 9.40
C SER A 167 14.25 8.70 10.36
N ASP A 168 14.60 9.99 10.28
CA ASP A 168 13.99 11.12 11.01
C ASP A 168 14.02 10.98 12.55
N VAL A 169 14.92 10.15 13.09
CA VAL A 169 14.97 9.88 14.54
C VAL A 169 15.33 11.13 15.33
N PHE A 170 16.23 11.98 14.79
CA PHE A 170 16.62 13.22 15.45
C PHE A 170 15.47 14.24 15.47
N ASP A 171 14.65 14.29 14.43
CA ASP A 171 13.47 15.16 14.37
C ASP A 171 12.44 14.78 15.44
N TRP A 172 12.26 13.48 15.72
CA TRP A 172 11.37 13.01 16.79
C TRP A 172 11.88 13.39 18.17
N ILE A 173 13.20 13.35 18.38
CA ILE A 173 13.83 13.74 19.66
C ILE A 173 13.73 15.25 19.86
N GLU A 174 13.91 16.07 18.82
CA GLU A 174 13.74 17.53 18.92
C GLU A 174 12.31 17.95 19.29
N CYS A 175 11.31 17.16 18.86
CA CYS A 175 9.92 17.37 19.25
C CYS A 175 9.60 16.96 20.70
N SER A 176 10.51 16.24 21.37
CA SER A 176 10.36 15.73 22.73
C SER A 176 11.13 16.62 23.73
N PRO A 177 10.63 16.84 24.96
CA PRO A 177 11.32 17.65 25.97
C PRO A 177 12.57 16.97 26.58
N THR A 178 13.09 15.90 25.97
CA THR A 178 14.11 15.02 26.53
C THR A 178 15.53 15.44 26.15
N ALA A 179 16.48 15.31 27.08
CA ALA A 179 17.86 15.67 26.82
C ALA A 179 18.59 14.53 26.09
N LEU A 180 19.11 14.82 24.89
CA LEU A 180 19.83 13.86 24.05
C LEU A 180 21.32 13.81 24.40
N LYS A 181 21.85 12.61 24.64
CA LYS A 181 23.30 12.36 24.77
C LYS A 181 23.74 11.25 23.81
N ILE A 182 24.75 11.53 23.00
CA ILE A 182 25.25 10.58 22.01
C ILE A 182 26.70 10.23 22.32
N VAL A 183 27.00 8.95 22.35
CA VAL A 183 28.36 8.41 22.47
C VAL A 183 28.65 7.58 21.22
N VAL A 184 29.72 7.92 20.52
CA VAL A 184 30.13 7.23 19.29
C VAL A 184 31.40 6.44 19.55
N SER A 185 31.41 5.16 19.15
CA SER A 185 32.57 4.27 19.22
C SER A 185 33.10 3.91 17.85
#